data_AF-A0A972HEB1-F1
#
_entry.id   AF-A0A972HEB1-F1
#
_cell.length_a   1.000
_cell.length_b   1.000
_cell.length_c   1.000
_cell.angle_alpha   90.00
_cell.angle_beta   90.00
_cell.angle_gamma   90.00
#
_symmetry.space_group_name_H-M   'P 1'
#
loop_
_entity.id
_entity.type
_entity.pdbx_description
1 polymer ?
#
loop_
_entity_poly.entity_id
_entity_poly.type
_entity_poly.pdbx_seq_one_letter_code
_entity_poly.pdbx_strand_id
1 'polypeptide(L)' 'IRGYYETAALGLTDHAPESWAGVRWFQNETEAGKVIRDAQVRMRDSGADHFDWVFLTTQGSI' A
#
# COMPACT_ATOMS: atom_id res chain seq x y z
N ILE A 1 7.59 8.49 -3.10
CA ILE A 1 6.42 8.25 -3.98
C ILE A 1 5.13 8.24 -3.15
N ARG A 2 4.90 7.25 -2.26
CA ARG A 2 3.71 7.21 -1.39
C ARG A 2 3.44 8.50 -0.60
N GLY A 3 4.44 9.03 0.11
CA GLY A 3 4.27 10.24 0.92
C GLY A 3 3.90 11.50 0.12
N TYR A 4 4.21 11.55 -1.18
CA TYR A 4 3.78 12.64 -2.05
C TYR A 4 2.26 12.59 -2.29
N TYR A 5 1.73 11.38 -2.55
CA TYR A 5 0.29 11.18 -2.76
C TYR A 5 -0.52 11.32 -1.47
N GLU A 6 0.03 10.94 -0.31
CA GLU A 6 -0.61 11.17 0.99
C GLU A 6 -0.76 12.67 1.29
N THR A 7 0.28 13.48 1.02
CA THR A 7 0.22 14.93 1.18
C THR A 7 -0.74 15.59 0.17
N ALA A 8 -0.77 15.11 -1.08
CA ALA A 8 -1.71 15.61 -2.08
C ALA A 8 -3.17 15.31 -1.70
N ALA A 9 -3.45 14.12 -1.16
CA ALA A 9 -4.78 13.76 -0.67
C ALA A 9 -5.21 14.64 0.51
N LEU A 10 -4.30 14.96 1.44
CA LEU A 10 -4.57 15.88 2.55
C LEU A 10 -4.92 17.31 2.08
N GLY A 11 -4.38 17.75 0.94
CA GLY A 11 -4.66 19.07 0.38
C GLY A 11 -6.02 19.21 -0.32
N LEU A 12 -6.72 18.09 -0.56
CA LEU A 12 -7.97 18.05 -1.33
C LEU A 12 -9.22 17.79 -0.47
N THR A 13 -9.07 17.54 0.84
CA THR A 13 -10.17 17.12 1.72
C THR A 13 -10.42 18.14 2.84
N ASP A 14 -11.67 18.59 3.00
CA ASP A 14 -12.13 19.47 4.11
C ASP A 14 -12.16 18.78 5.49
N HIS A 15 -11.72 17.53 5.58
CA HIS A 15 -11.67 16.76 6.81
C HIS A 15 -10.38 15.92 6.86
N ALA A 16 -9.96 15.56 8.08
CA ALA A 16 -8.85 14.65 8.25
C ALA A 16 -9.21 13.27 7.66
N PRO A 17 -8.44 12.73 6.71
CA PRO A 17 -8.71 11.43 6.14
C PRO A 17 -8.48 10.34 7.19
N GLU A 18 -9.20 9.23 7.05
CA GLU A 18 -9.01 8.06 7.90
C GLU A 18 -7.56 7.57 7.87
N SER A 19 -7.11 6.98 8.99
CA SER A 19 -5.80 6.34 9.05
C SER A 19 -5.63 5.37 7.89
N TRP A 20 -4.47 5.44 7.23
CA TRP A 20 -4.10 4.61 6.09
C TRP A 20 -4.94 4.82 4.82
N ALA A 21 -5.78 5.86 4.72
CA ALA A 21 -6.56 6.14 3.51
C ALA A 21 -5.68 6.28 2.26
N GLY A 22 -4.58 7.03 2.34
CA GLY A 22 -3.64 7.18 1.22
C GLY A 22 -2.93 5.87 0.85
N VAL A 23 -2.71 4.98 1.82
CA VAL A 23 -2.15 3.63 1.57
C VAL A 23 -3.13 2.75 0.84
N ARG A 24 -4.37 2.70 1.34
CA ARG A 24 -5.46 1.93 0.71
C ARG A 24 -5.68 2.41 -0.71
N TRP A 25 -5.77 3.73 -0.91
CA TRP A 25 -5.90 4.32 -2.23
C TRP A 25 -4.72 3.94 -3.13
N PHE A 26 -3.48 4.11 -2.68
CA PHE A 26 -2.31 3.79 -3.49
C PHE A 26 -2.32 2.30 -3.91
N GLN A 27 -2.56 1.39 -2.97
CA GLN A 27 -2.54 -0.07 -3.20
C GLN A 27 -3.69 -0.57 -4.07
N ASN A 28 -4.85 0.09 -4.04
CA ASN A 28 -6.06 -0.37 -4.73
C ASN A 28 -6.32 0.38 -6.05
N GLU A 29 -6.03 1.68 -6.09
CA GLU A 29 -6.44 2.55 -7.19
C GLU A 29 -5.32 2.85 -8.19
N THR A 30 -4.05 2.67 -7.81
CA THR A 30 -2.92 2.92 -8.72
C THR A 30 -2.37 1.63 -9.32
N GLU A 31 -1.95 1.68 -10.59
CA GLU A 31 -1.31 0.52 -11.26
C GLU A 31 -0.03 0.08 -10.54
N ALA A 32 0.77 1.04 -10.04
CA ALA A 32 1.95 0.72 -9.25
C ALA A 32 1.62 -0.03 -7.95
N GLY A 33 0.59 0.41 -7.23
CA GLY A 33 0.15 -0.26 -6.01
C GLY A 33 -0.40 -1.66 -6.26
N LYS A 34 -1.16 -1.85 -7.34
CA LYS A 34 -1.65 -3.17 -7.77
C LYS A 34 -0.48 -4.12 -8.09
N VAL A 35 0.52 -3.66 -8.86
CA VAL A 35 1.72 -4.46 -9.18
C VAL A 35 2.49 -4.86 -7.93
N ILE A 36 2.69 -3.94 -6.98
CA ILE A 36 3.40 -4.24 -5.72
C ILE A 36 2.60 -5.26 -4.88
N ARG A 37 1.28 -5.12 -4.81
CA ARG A 37 0.40 -6.07 -4.11
C ARG A 37 0.46 -7.46 -4.73
N ASP A 38 0.40 -7.54 -6.06
CA ASP A 38 0.51 -8.80 -6.78
C ASP A 38 1.88 -9.46 -6.58
N ALA A 39 2.96 -8.67 -6.55
CA ALA A 39 4.30 -9.18 -6.23
C ALA A 39 4.36 -9.76 -4.80
N GLN A 40 3.77 -9.07 -3.82
CA GLN A 40 3.69 -9.55 -2.45
C GLN A 40 2.95 -10.89 -2.35
N VAL A 41 1.80 -11.01 -3.01
CA VAL A 41 1.01 -12.26 -3.05
C VAL A 41 1.83 -13.38 -3.68
N ARG A 42 2.48 -13.13 -4.81
CA ARG A 42 3.31 -14.13 -5.49
C ARG A 42 4.50 -14.60 -4.64
N MET A 43 5.15 -13.69 -3.91
CA MET A 43 6.26 -14.03 -3.01
C MET A 43 5.79 -14.84 -1.80
N ARG A 44 4.64 -14.50 -1.22
CA ARG A 44 4.00 -15.30 -0.18
C ARG A 44 3.69 -16.71 -0.69
N ASP A 45 3.04 -16.79 -1.85
CA ASP A 45 2.58 -18.06 -2.42
C ASP A 45 3.74 -18.93 -2.96
N SER A 46 4.90 -18.33 -3.26
CA SER A 46 6.13 -19.06 -3.59
C SER A 46 6.86 -19.62 -2.36
N GLY A 47 6.39 -19.32 -1.15
CA GLY A 47 7.04 -19.72 0.09
C GLY A 47 8.31 -18.91 0.41
N ALA A 48 8.42 -17.67 -0.09
CA ALA A 48 9.50 -16.78 0.33
C ALA A 48 9.38 -16.47 1.84
N ASP A 49 10.51 -16.17 2.48
CA ASP A 49 10.52 -15.84 3.90
C ASP A 49 9.58 -14.65 4.18
N HIS A 50 8.93 -14.67 5.35
CA HIS A 50 7.97 -13.63 5.72
C HIS A 50 8.56 -12.22 5.58
N PHE A 51 9.82 -12.03 6.00
CA PHE A 51 10.46 -10.72 5.95
C PHE A 51 10.84 -10.27 4.53
N ASP A 52 10.92 -11.20 3.57
CA ASP A 52 11.21 -10.87 2.18
C ASP A 52 10.01 -10.19 1.50
N TRP A 53 8.78 -10.43 1.96
CA TRP A 53 7.58 -9.91 1.29
C TRP A 53 6.66 -9.04 2.15
N VAL A 54 6.68 -9.15 3.49
CA VAL A 54 5.75 -8.41 4.35
C VAL A 54 5.87 -6.90 4.21
N PHE A 55 7.03 -6.37 3.83
CA PHE A 55 7.26 -4.92 3.69
C PHE A 55 6.92 -4.35 2.32
N LEU A 56 6.57 -5.19 1.33
CA LEU A 56 6.17 -4.73 -0.01
C LEU A 56 4.88 -3.90 0.03
N THR A 57 3.88 -4.36 0.77
CA THR A 57 2.70 -3.57 1.11
C THR A 57 2.60 -3.47 2.62
N THR A 58 2.20 -2.31 3.12
CA THR A 58 2.12 -2.04 4.57
C THR A 58 0.92 -2.70 5.27
N GLN A 59 0.32 -3.75 4.67
CA GLN A 59 -0.61 -4.64 5.36
C GLN A 59 0.09 -5.96 5.70
N GLY A 60 0.77 -5.98 6.84
CA GLY A 60 0.84 -7.19 7.65
C GLY A 60 -0.43 -7.22 8.50
N SER A 61 -1.49 -7.86 8.00
CA SER A 61 -2.64 -8.20 8.83
C SER A 61 -2.17 -9.28 9.82
N ILE A 62 -2.21 -8.96 11.12
CA ILE A 62 -2.28 -9.94 12.21
C ILE A 62 -3.75 -10.36 12.32
#